data_AF-A0A7V6WL20-F1
#
_entry.id   AF-A0A7V6WL20-F1
#
_cell.length_a   1.000
_cell.length_b   1.000
_cell.length_c   1.000
_cell.angle_alpha   90.00
_cell.angle_beta   90.00
_cell.angle_gamma   90.00
#
_symmetry.space_group_name_H-M   'P 1'
#
loop_
_entity.id
_entity.type
_entity.pdbx_description
1 polymer ?
#
loop_
_entity_poly.entity_id
_entity_poly.type
_entity_poly.pdbx_seq_one_letter_code
_entity_poly.pdbx_strand_id
1 'polypeptide(L)'
;PDPPVSEMSEPPAPWMYGGPVLFAARRFSIMSGSPSPHVVDPSATGLLPGQVKMTKAAVPVAGKVNEWEVTLRVEGRPLQVTSDIVLVIDISGSMSSAVSGKSRLAWAKDAANNFVNTVLTADPVNTRIAVVAYSNNVTTVRDLTNDKSQLNAGINGLTTENLTHTQIGIRQARLLLGSSSAAKKSIVLLSDGLPNLNAAIYSPTQADFYTGSQVTDRVSRKDLAESRFNYGSTVSSSTSVYISGTQYRYSSPNSTIAEGAIARAYGYNLYAIGMYAGTAGQATLNETAPGKAYASDAAGLDSVFQSIAGQLGSPVSSASVTDPMDSGFIIADTGTITNTSGTADYDDVTDTLTWTFPFLSQVLSGDTRFETLTYRIVITDDTPVVSGIDTLPTNDVAAMSFTDVDGNSALNNFPIPQVDPVFVTLDKILLDVNGDPVDSTEPFTVDIGGTDHAVTPNDPIKVIKKVWTVGEHDVSEDPSDPPYITSMTVNGLPAGGSPTVKINMSQGGPDQDVV
;
A
#
# COMPACT_ATOMS: atom_id res chain seq x y z
N PRO A 1 14.10 -42.79 18.99
CA PRO A 1 14.41 -41.46 18.47
C PRO A 1 13.86 -41.35 17.05
N ASP A 2 12.63 -40.85 16.95
CA ASP A 2 11.97 -40.60 15.67
C ASP A 2 12.62 -39.42 14.96
N PRO A 3 12.70 -39.42 13.62
CA PRO A 3 13.30 -38.33 12.86
C PRO A 3 12.39 -37.08 12.92
N PRO A 4 12.95 -35.89 12.72
CA PRO A 4 12.17 -34.66 12.72
C PRO A 4 11.18 -34.70 11.57
N VAL A 5 9.91 -34.47 11.89
CA VAL A 5 8.83 -34.29 10.92
C VAL A 5 9.18 -33.03 10.13
N SER A 6 9.50 -33.19 8.85
CA SER A 6 9.52 -32.06 7.92
C SER A 6 8.10 -31.51 7.84
N GLU A 7 7.88 -30.28 8.31
CA GLU A 7 6.71 -29.49 7.92
C GLU A 7 6.68 -29.44 6.39
N MET A 8 5.91 -30.32 5.76
CA MET A 8 5.52 -30.14 4.37
C MET A 8 4.62 -28.92 4.38
N SER A 9 5.14 -27.80 3.86
CA SER A 9 4.33 -26.64 3.48
C SER A 9 3.12 -27.16 2.70
N GLU A 10 1.91 -26.96 3.24
CA GLU A 10 0.69 -27.29 2.51
C GLU A 10 0.73 -26.57 1.15
N PRO A 11 0.32 -27.24 0.05
CA PRO A 11 0.22 -26.58 -1.23
C PRO A 11 -0.73 -25.38 -1.10
N PRO A 12 -0.41 -24.22 -1.70
CA PRO A 12 -1.23 -23.03 -1.52
C PRO A 12 -2.66 -23.27 -2.03
N ALA A 13 -3.66 -22.83 -1.26
CA ALA A 13 -5.06 -23.09 -1.53
C ALA A 13 -5.53 -22.48 -2.87
N PRO A 14 -6.56 -23.06 -3.54
CA PRO A 14 -6.98 -22.68 -4.90
C PRO A 14 -7.33 -21.19 -5.08
N TRP A 15 -7.81 -20.52 -4.03
CA TRP A 15 -8.11 -19.08 -4.07
C TRP A 15 -6.84 -18.23 -4.28
N MET A 16 -5.65 -18.72 -3.88
CA MET A 16 -4.38 -18.00 -4.02
C MET A 16 -3.86 -17.93 -5.47
N TYR A 17 -4.36 -18.79 -6.37
CA TYR A 17 -3.95 -18.85 -7.77
C TYR A 17 -5.09 -18.59 -8.77
N GLY A 18 -6.29 -18.25 -8.29
CA GLY A 18 -7.47 -18.14 -9.15
C GLY A 18 -7.93 -19.49 -9.74
N GLY A 19 -8.10 -20.50 -8.88
CA GLY A 19 -8.55 -21.85 -9.26
C GLY A 19 -9.93 -21.90 -9.94
N PRO A 20 -10.24 -23.00 -10.65
CA PRO A 20 -11.15 -23.01 -11.78
C PRO A 20 -12.60 -22.85 -11.34
N VAL A 21 -13.15 -21.65 -11.51
CA VAL A 21 -14.60 -21.49 -11.57
C VAL A 21 -15.02 -22.08 -12.92
N LEU A 22 -15.50 -23.32 -12.91
CA LEU A 22 -16.23 -23.93 -14.01
C LEU A 22 -17.47 -23.07 -14.25
N PHE A 23 -17.40 -22.03 -15.08
CA PHE A 23 -18.40 -21.56 -16.05
C PHE A 23 -17.86 -20.33 -16.80
N ALA A 24 -17.87 -20.41 -18.13
CA ALA A 24 -17.53 -19.40 -19.14
C ALA A 24 -16.14 -18.72 -19.04
N ALA A 25 -15.24 -19.13 -19.94
CA ALA A 25 -13.96 -18.48 -20.21
C ALA A 25 -14.10 -16.97 -20.50
N ARG A 26 -13.96 -16.13 -19.48
CA ARG A 26 -13.59 -14.72 -19.62
C ARG A 26 -12.12 -14.56 -19.22
N ARG A 27 -11.47 -13.58 -19.85
CA ARG A 27 -10.02 -13.51 -20.01
C ARG A 27 -9.33 -13.34 -18.65
N PHE A 28 -8.77 -14.42 -18.12
CA PHE A 28 -7.80 -14.34 -17.03
C PHE A 28 -6.61 -13.50 -17.49
N SER A 29 -6.57 -12.23 -17.08
CA SER A 29 -5.31 -11.51 -17.03
C SER A 29 -4.57 -12.07 -15.82
N ILE A 30 -3.80 -13.13 -16.05
CA ILE A 30 -2.92 -13.71 -15.04
C ILE A 30 -1.89 -12.63 -14.73
N MET A 31 -2.11 -11.84 -13.67
CA MET A 31 -1.04 -11.03 -13.13
C MET A 31 0.05 -12.00 -12.68
N SER A 32 1.21 -11.92 -13.34
CA SER A 32 2.33 -12.81 -13.10
C SER A 32 2.98 -12.48 -11.75
N GLY A 33 2.91 -13.39 -10.79
CA GLY A 33 3.60 -13.28 -9.49
C GLY A 33 3.50 -14.58 -8.70
N SER A 34 4.49 -14.85 -7.85
CA SER A 34 4.45 -15.99 -6.93
C SER A 34 3.71 -15.58 -5.64
N PRO A 35 2.73 -16.36 -5.16
CA PRO A 35 2.13 -16.13 -3.85
C PRO A 35 3.18 -16.20 -2.74
N SER A 36 3.04 -15.34 -1.73
CA SER A 36 3.89 -15.45 -0.53
C SER A 36 3.52 -16.70 0.28
N PRO A 37 4.50 -17.48 0.77
CA PRO A 37 4.24 -18.61 1.68
C PRO A 37 3.75 -18.15 3.07
N HIS A 38 3.81 -16.84 3.35
CA HIS A 38 3.37 -16.25 4.62
C HIS A 38 1.88 -15.89 4.62
N VAL A 39 1.21 -15.96 3.48
CA VAL A 39 -0.23 -15.71 3.40
C VAL A 39 -0.99 -16.96 3.83
N VAL A 40 -1.81 -16.83 4.86
CA VAL A 40 -2.62 -17.91 5.43
C VAL A 40 -4.06 -17.85 4.95
N ASP A 41 -4.81 -18.93 5.23
CA ASP A 41 -6.23 -19.01 4.93
C ASP A 41 -7.04 -17.84 5.57
N PRO A 42 -7.99 -17.24 4.83
CA PRO A 42 -8.86 -16.16 5.33
C PRO A 42 -9.65 -16.52 6.60
N SER A 43 -9.89 -17.81 6.85
CA SER A 43 -10.60 -18.32 8.03
C SER A 43 -9.69 -18.47 9.27
N ALA A 44 -8.38 -18.21 9.16
CA ALA A 44 -7.46 -18.33 10.28
C ALA A 44 -7.85 -17.41 11.45
N THR A 45 -8.00 -18.00 12.63
CA THR A 45 -8.44 -17.33 13.86
C THR A 45 -7.32 -16.57 14.57
N GLY A 46 -6.08 -16.68 14.11
CA GLY A 46 -4.92 -15.95 14.62
C GLY A 46 -3.74 -16.03 13.64
N LEU A 47 -2.74 -15.18 13.87
CA LEU A 47 -1.54 -15.08 13.05
C LEU A 47 -0.29 -15.46 13.86
N LEU A 48 0.59 -16.27 13.27
CA LEU A 48 1.97 -16.41 13.74
C LEU A 48 2.82 -15.23 13.24
N PRO A 49 3.94 -14.91 13.92
CA PRO A 49 4.87 -13.88 13.46
C PRO A 49 5.29 -14.11 11.99
N GLY A 50 5.21 -13.05 11.18
CA GLY A 50 5.49 -13.07 9.74
C GLY A 50 4.27 -13.35 8.86
N GLN A 51 3.17 -13.89 9.41
CA GLN A 51 2.01 -14.27 8.61
C GLN A 51 1.10 -13.09 8.25
N VAL A 52 0.42 -13.23 7.12
CA VAL A 52 -0.54 -12.30 6.54
C VAL A 52 -1.87 -13.01 6.32
N LYS A 53 -2.98 -12.35 6.64
CA LYS A 53 -4.34 -12.82 6.31
C LYS A 53 -5.07 -11.73 5.53
N MET A 54 -5.69 -12.13 4.44
CA MET A 54 -6.46 -11.26 3.56
C MET A 54 -7.92 -11.71 3.57
N THR A 55 -8.84 -10.79 3.85
CA THR A 55 -10.27 -11.08 3.84
C THR A 55 -11.01 -10.04 3.02
N LYS A 56 -12.07 -10.46 2.33
CA LYS A 56 -12.99 -9.57 1.64
C LYS A 56 -14.41 -10.07 1.88
N ALA A 57 -15.32 -9.16 2.22
CA ALA A 57 -16.71 -9.50 2.54
C ALA A 57 -17.64 -8.41 2.01
N ALA A 58 -18.85 -8.80 1.61
CA ALA A 58 -19.93 -7.90 1.23
C ALA A 58 -21.10 -8.09 2.21
N VAL A 59 -21.58 -7.00 2.79
CA VAL A 59 -22.69 -7.00 3.76
C VAL A 59 -23.79 -6.05 3.28
N PRO A 60 -25.07 -6.45 3.30
CA PRO A 60 -26.18 -5.56 2.99
C PRO A 60 -26.16 -4.23 3.74
N VAL A 61 -26.43 -3.14 3.04
CA VAL A 61 -26.60 -1.82 3.66
C VAL A 61 -27.96 -1.74 4.34
N ALA A 62 -27.97 -1.45 5.63
CA ALA A 62 -29.21 -1.35 6.41
C ALA A 62 -30.20 -0.34 5.80
N GLY A 63 -31.44 -0.77 5.59
CA GLY A 63 -32.50 0.06 5.00
C GLY A 63 -32.49 0.11 3.46
N LYS A 64 -31.58 -0.61 2.81
CA LYS A 64 -31.48 -0.71 1.35
C LYS A 64 -31.59 -2.16 0.88
N VAL A 65 -32.03 -2.34 -0.37
CA VAL A 65 -31.99 -3.60 -1.10
C VAL A 65 -31.18 -3.37 -2.37
N ASN A 66 -30.33 -4.33 -2.73
CA ASN A 66 -29.37 -4.24 -3.83
C ASN A 66 -28.26 -3.19 -3.65
N GLU A 67 -27.91 -2.91 -2.40
CA GLU A 67 -26.74 -2.10 -2.02
C GLU A 67 -25.97 -2.85 -0.95
N TRP A 68 -24.68 -3.07 -1.16
CA TRP A 68 -23.80 -3.79 -0.24
C TRP A 68 -22.56 -2.97 0.09
N GLU A 69 -22.16 -3.02 1.35
CA GLU A 69 -20.88 -2.51 1.82
C GLU A 69 -19.84 -3.62 1.71
N VAL A 70 -18.83 -3.39 0.87
CA VAL A 70 -17.72 -4.30 0.66
C VAL A 70 -16.53 -3.82 1.49
N THR A 71 -15.90 -4.73 2.24
CA THR A 71 -14.70 -4.44 3.03
C THR A 71 -13.57 -5.37 2.65
N LEU A 72 -12.45 -4.80 2.18
CA LEU A 72 -11.17 -5.49 2.06
C LEU A 72 -10.37 -5.24 3.33
N ARG A 73 -9.74 -6.29 3.85
CA ARG A 73 -8.92 -6.19 5.05
C ARG A 73 -7.68 -7.04 4.91
N VAL A 74 -6.55 -6.43 5.26
CA VAL A 74 -5.25 -7.09 5.32
C VAL A 74 -4.79 -7.03 6.77
N GLU A 75 -4.64 -8.19 7.39
CA GLU A 75 -4.07 -8.35 8.72
C GLU A 75 -2.68 -8.97 8.59
N GLY A 76 -1.76 -8.58 9.46
CA GLY A 76 -0.43 -9.14 9.47
C GLY A 76 0.18 -9.05 10.85
N ARG A 77 0.87 -10.11 11.26
CA ARG A 77 1.62 -10.10 12.51
C ARG A 77 3.12 -9.95 12.20
N PRO A 78 3.79 -8.91 12.71
CA PRO A 78 5.21 -8.71 12.44
C PRO A 78 6.07 -9.92 12.83
N LEU A 79 7.03 -10.28 11.97
CA LEU A 79 8.08 -11.22 12.34
C LEU A 79 9.06 -10.52 13.27
N GLN A 80 9.24 -11.07 14.46
CA GLN A 80 10.21 -10.57 15.43
C GLN A 80 11.62 -10.90 14.93
N VAL A 81 12.22 -9.99 14.18
CA VAL A 81 13.59 -10.10 13.68
C VAL A 81 14.49 -9.12 14.42
N THR A 82 15.69 -9.56 14.75
CA THR A 82 16.69 -8.65 15.34
C THR A 82 17.08 -7.58 14.33
N SER A 83 17.08 -6.32 14.78
CA SER A 83 17.38 -5.15 13.96
C SER A 83 18.46 -4.30 14.62
N ASP A 84 19.53 -4.01 13.88
CA ASP A 84 20.54 -3.08 14.33
C ASP A 84 20.58 -1.85 13.42
N ILE A 85 20.50 -0.68 14.03
CA ILE A 85 20.44 0.61 13.33
C ILE A 85 21.61 1.48 13.79
N VAL A 86 22.29 2.13 12.87
CA VAL A 86 23.28 3.16 13.19
C VAL A 86 22.77 4.53 12.76
N LEU A 87 22.52 5.41 13.73
CA LEU A 87 22.30 6.83 13.49
C LEU A 87 23.65 7.50 13.22
N VAL A 88 23.82 8.08 12.04
CA VAL A 88 25.04 8.78 11.61
C VAL A 88 24.72 10.27 11.55
N ILE A 89 25.22 11.04 12.50
CA ILE A 89 24.84 12.44 12.69
C ILE A 89 26.00 13.34 12.29
N ASP A 90 25.74 14.21 11.34
CA ASP A 90 26.64 15.29 10.94
C ASP A 90 26.73 16.33 12.06
N ILE A 91 27.95 16.55 12.53
CA ILE A 91 28.26 17.58 13.51
C ILE A 91 29.24 18.61 12.92
N SER A 92 29.30 18.78 11.61
CA SER A 92 30.16 19.77 10.97
C SER A 92 29.74 21.22 11.27
N GLY A 93 30.61 22.18 10.94
CA GLY A 93 30.42 23.58 11.29
C GLY A 93 29.20 24.20 10.63
N SER A 94 28.82 23.74 9.43
CA SER A 94 27.60 24.19 8.75
C SER A 94 26.33 23.79 9.51
N MET A 95 26.38 22.77 10.36
CA MET A 95 25.28 22.36 11.23
C MET A 95 25.01 23.36 12.39
N SER A 96 25.90 24.33 12.62
CA SER A 96 25.67 25.43 13.57
C SER A 96 24.72 26.50 13.03
N SER A 97 24.49 26.52 11.71
CA SER A 97 23.64 27.50 11.03
C SER A 97 22.21 27.47 11.60
N ALA A 98 21.68 28.65 11.92
CA ALA A 98 20.33 28.80 12.46
C ALA A 98 19.28 28.74 11.34
N VAL A 99 18.25 27.92 11.55
CA VAL A 99 17.06 27.82 10.72
C VAL A 99 15.83 27.84 11.62
N SER A 100 14.90 28.77 11.37
CA SER A 100 13.70 28.96 12.18
C SER A 100 13.98 29.10 13.69
N GLY A 101 15.03 29.86 14.03
CA GLY A 101 15.41 30.13 15.43
C GLY A 101 16.19 29.02 16.15
N LYS A 102 16.54 27.93 15.45
CA LYS A 102 17.26 26.78 16.03
C LYS A 102 18.37 26.30 15.07
N SER A 103 19.51 25.83 15.59
CA SER A 103 20.59 25.34 14.71
C SER A 103 20.17 24.05 14.00
N ARG A 104 20.72 23.79 12.80
CA ARG A 104 20.51 22.51 12.09
C ARG A 104 20.87 21.30 12.95
N LEU A 105 21.96 21.37 13.72
CA LEU A 105 22.33 20.30 14.67
C LEU A 105 21.25 20.12 15.74
N ALA A 106 20.69 21.20 16.27
CA ALA A 106 19.67 21.08 17.28
C ALA A 106 18.38 20.46 16.69
N TRP A 107 18.02 20.77 15.44
CA TRP A 107 16.96 20.05 14.72
C TRP A 107 17.30 18.57 14.51
N ALA A 108 18.56 18.26 14.19
CA ALA A 108 19.00 16.88 13.99
C ALA A 108 18.92 16.07 15.30
N LYS A 109 19.22 16.71 16.45
CA LYS A 109 19.05 16.10 17.77
C LYS A 109 17.60 15.76 18.06
N ASP A 110 16.67 16.69 17.81
CA ASP A 110 15.23 16.42 17.99
C ASP A 110 14.78 15.24 17.13
N ALA A 111 15.15 15.27 15.84
CA ALA A 111 14.81 14.21 14.89
C ALA A 111 15.40 12.86 15.33
N ALA A 112 16.67 12.82 15.75
CA ALA A 112 17.32 11.60 16.23
C ALA A 112 16.70 11.07 17.53
N ASN A 113 16.42 11.93 18.50
CA ASN A 113 15.75 11.54 19.75
C ASN A 113 14.34 10.98 19.48
N ASN A 114 13.59 11.64 18.59
CA ASN A 114 12.28 11.20 18.19
C ASN A 114 12.35 9.83 17.49
N PHE A 115 13.27 9.65 16.54
CA PHE A 115 13.53 8.36 15.90
C PHE A 115 13.83 7.26 16.92
N VAL A 116 14.74 7.50 17.86
CA VAL A 116 15.08 6.54 18.94
C VAL A 116 13.83 6.15 19.72
N ASN A 117 13.02 7.15 20.11
CA ASN A 117 11.81 6.91 20.89
C ASN A 117 10.76 6.13 20.08
N THR A 118 10.50 6.50 18.83
CA THR A 118 9.53 5.81 17.96
C THR A 118 9.93 4.37 17.72
N VAL A 119 11.16 4.13 17.29
CA VAL A 119 11.65 2.79 16.92
C VAL A 119 11.73 1.87 18.13
N LEU A 120 12.36 2.30 19.23
CA LEU A 120 12.49 1.46 20.43
C LEU A 120 11.20 1.41 21.26
N THR A 121 10.15 2.15 20.91
CA THR A 121 8.79 1.92 21.45
C THR A 121 8.05 0.89 20.62
N ALA A 122 8.22 0.91 19.30
CA ALA A 122 7.65 -0.10 18.41
C ALA A 122 8.26 -1.49 18.65
N ASP A 123 9.55 -1.58 18.93
CA ASP A 123 10.25 -2.83 19.21
C ASP A 123 11.36 -2.64 20.28
N PRO A 124 11.01 -2.72 21.58
CA PRO A 124 11.96 -2.50 22.66
C PRO A 124 12.96 -3.64 22.88
N VAL A 125 12.73 -4.82 22.31
CA VAL A 125 13.50 -6.04 22.62
C VAL A 125 14.44 -6.42 21.47
N ASN A 126 13.97 -6.40 20.23
CA ASN A 126 14.72 -6.93 19.10
C ASN A 126 15.49 -5.86 18.34
N THR A 127 15.24 -4.58 18.62
CA THR A 127 15.94 -3.47 17.97
C THR A 127 16.99 -2.83 18.87
N ARG A 128 18.18 -2.60 18.33
CA ARG A 128 19.24 -1.80 18.96
C ARG A 128 19.67 -0.67 18.04
N ILE A 129 20.07 0.43 18.64
CA ILE A 129 20.54 1.63 17.95
C ILE A 129 21.96 1.95 18.44
N ALA A 130 22.84 2.31 17.52
CA ALA A 130 24.12 2.95 17.79
C ALA A 130 24.09 4.40 17.30
N VAL A 131 24.91 5.26 17.90
CA VAL A 131 25.05 6.66 17.50
C VAL A 131 26.49 6.92 17.10
N VAL A 132 26.67 7.34 15.86
CA VAL A 132 27.93 7.79 15.28
C VAL A 132 27.80 9.27 14.98
N ALA A 133 28.78 10.06 15.39
CA ALA A 133 28.88 11.47 15.02
C ALA A 133 30.12 11.69 14.15
N TYR A 134 30.03 12.56 13.15
CA TYR A 134 31.17 12.87 12.28
C TYR A 134 31.30 14.35 11.95
N SER A 135 32.55 14.77 11.77
CA SER A 135 33.02 16.08 11.32
C SER A 135 34.22 15.88 10.38
N ASN A 136 35.40 16.40 10.74
CA ASN A 136 36.71 16.01 10.23
C ASN A 136 37.01 14.52 10.52
N ASN A 137 36.62 14.07 11.71
CA ASN A 137 36.82 12.72 12.22
C ASN A 137 35.47 12.06 12.51
N VAL A 138 35.49 10.78 12.87
CA VAL A 138 34.29 10.03 13.25
C VAL A 138 34.44 9.43 14.63
N THR A 139 33.37 9.48 15.41
CA THR A 139 33.32 8.93 16.76
C THR A 139 32.06 8.10 16.95
N THR A 140 32.20 6.88 17.46
CA THR A 140 31.07 6.11 18.00
C THR A 140 30.70 6.71 19.36
N VAL A 141 29.64 7.50 19.38
CA VAL A 141 29.16 8.20 20.59
C VAL A 141 28.50 7.21 21.53
N ARG A 142 27.74 6.25 20.99
CA ARG A 142 27.15 5.12 21.69
C ARG A 142 27.24 3.87 20.80
N ASP A 143 27.68 2.75 21.38
CA ASP A 143 27.57 1.43 20.74
C ASP A 143 26.11 0.96 20.70
N LEU A 144 25.86 -0.14 19.98
CA LEU A 144 24.53 -0.74 19.82
C LEU A 144 23.89 -1.05 21.17
N THR A 145 22.77 -0.40 21.46
CA THR A 145 21.98 -0.60 22.69
C THR A 145 20.49 -0.34 22.43
N ASN A 146 19.63 -0.87 23.29
CA ASN A 146 18.20 -0.52 23.34
C ASN A 146 17.87 0.43 24.51
N ASP A 147 18.88 0.95 25.22
CA ASP A 147 18.71 1.93 26.28
C ASP A 147 18.45 3.33 25.70
N LYS A 148 17.16 3.70 25.65
CA LYS A 148 16.69 5.03 25.20
C LYS A 148 17.37 6.18 25.94
N SER A 149 17.61 6.04 27.25
CA SER A 149 18.18 7.11 28.06
C SER A 149 19.63 7.38 27.66
N GLN A 150 20.43 6.33 27.50
CA GLN A 150 21.82 6.46 27.05
C GLN A 150 21.94 7.01 25.64
N LEU A 151 21.06 6.58 24.73
CA LEU A 151 21.02 7.09 23.36
C LEU A 151 20.67 8.57 23.33
N ASN A 152 19.58 8.96 23.99
CA ASN A 152 19.15 10.35 24.05
C ASN A 152 20.19 11.25 24.73
N ALA A 153 20.86 10.77 25.79
CA ALA A 153 21.95 11.50 26.43
C ALA A 153 23.15 11.70 25.47
N GLY A 154 23.53 10.66 24.73
CA GLY A 154 24.59 10.73 23.72
C GLY A 154 24.26 11.73 22.60
N ILE A 155 23.03 11.70 22.07
CA ILE A 155 22.54 12.63 21.05
C ILE A 155 22.52 14.07 21.57
N ASN A 156 22.00 14.28 22.77
CA ASN A 156 21.91 15.61 23.37
C ASN A 156 23.28 16.22 23.67
N GLY A 157 24.29 15.40 23.92
CA GLY A 157 25.68 15.82 24.15
C GLY A 157 26.46 16.26 22.91
N LEU A 158 25.92 16.06 21.70
CA LEU A 158 26.64 16.41 20.46
C LEU A 158 26.90 17.92 20.35
N THR A 159 28.05 18.30 19.82
CA THR A 159 28.39 19.71 19.55
C THR A 159 28.98 19.82 18.15
N THR A 160 28.85 20.99 17.53
CA THR A 160 29.38 21.22 16.19
C THR A 160 30.90 21.38 16.22
N GLU A 161 31.55 20.85 15.21
CA GLU A 161 32.96 20.99 14.91
C GLU A 161 33.14 21.68 13.55
N ASN A 162 34.16 21.34 12.74
CA ASN A 162 34.57 22.15 11.60
C ASN A 162 34.10 21.60 10.24
N LEU A 163 34.77 20.57 9.73
CA LEU A 163 34.64 20.07 8.37
C LEU A 163 33.65 18.89 8.29
N THR A 164 33.36 18.44 7.07
CA THR A 164 32.27 17.51 6.77
C THR A 164 32.80 16.31 5.99
N HIS A 165 33.12 15.23 6.69
CA HIS A 165 33.62 13.98 6.12
C HIS A 165 32.55 12.88 6.14
N THR A 166 31.45 13.06 5.40
CA THR A 166 30.30 12.13 5.42
C THR A 166 30.68 10.69 5.06
N GLN A 167 31.65 10.50 4.15
CA GLN A 167 32.16 9.17 3.80
C GLN A 167 32.64 8.35 5.02
N ILE A 168 33.41 8.94 5.96
CA ILE A 168 33.88 8.17 7.13
C ILE A 168 32.74 7.88 8.12
N GLY A 169 31.72 8.75 8.19
CA GLY A 169 30.52 8.52 8.99
C GLY A 169 29.77 7.26 8.52
N ILE A 170 29.49 7.19 7.21
CA ILE A 170 28.83 6.01 6.61
C ILE A 170 29.71 4.77 6.76
N ARG A 171 31.03 4.88 6.52
CA ARG A 171 31.96 3.75 6.73
C ARG A 171 31.94 3.25 8.17
N GLN A 172 31.98 4.13 9.16
CA GLN A 172 31.96 3.72 10.56
C GLN A 172 30.68 2.96 10.90
N ALA A 173 29.54 3.39 10.36
CA ALA A 173 28.29 2.64 10.47
C ALA A 173 28.39 1.26 9.82
N ARG A 174 29.00 1.14 8.63
CA ARG A 174 29.24 -0.17 8.00
C ARG A 174 30.09 -1.09 8.86
N LEU A 175 31.13 -0.57 9.52
CA LEU A 175 32.00 -1.35 10.40
C LEU A 175 31.25 -1.85 11.64
N LEU A 176 30.42 -1.01 12.26
CA LEU A 176 29.57 -1.40 13.40
C LEU A 176 28.51 -2.44 12.99
N LEU A 177 27.89 -2.29 11.82
CA LEU A 177 26.91 -3.27 11.32
C LEU A 177 27.57 -4.56 10.80
N GLY A 178 28.83 -4.49 10.38
CA GLY A 178 29.61 -5.64 9.96
C GLY A 178 29.92 -6.62 11.09
N SER A 179 30.01 -6.13 12.34
CA SER A 179 30.16 -6.99 13.54
C SER A 179 28.84 -7.47 14.13
N SER A 180 27.71 -6.95 13.65
CA SER A 180 26.37 -7.33 14.10
C SER A 180 25.92 -8.67 13.49
N SER A 181 25.17 -9.46 14.27
CA SER A 181 24.45 -10.65 13.82
C SER A 181 22.94 -10.41 13.62
N ALA A 182 22.48 -9.16 13.65
CA ALA A 182 21.09 -8.82 13.45
C ALA A 182 20.63 -9.16 12.03
N ALA A 183 19.39 -9.64 11.91
CA ALA A 183 18.81 -10.03 10.62
C ALA A 183 18.55 -8.82 9.71
N LYS A 184 18.16 -7.67 10.29
CA LYS A 184 18.00 -6.41 9.55
C LYS A 184 19.05 -5.41 10.04
N LYS A 185 19.66 -4.70 9.10
CA LYS A 185 20.75 -3.75 9.36
C LYS A 185 20.51 -2.46 8.60
N SER A 186 20.49 -1.34 9.31
CA SER A 186 20.11 -0.04 8.75
C SER A 186 21.06 1.07 9.16
N ILE A 187 21.26 2.04 8.27
CA ILE A 187 22.01 3.27 8.49
C ILE A 187 21.04 4.43 8.26
N VAL A 188 20.97 5.36 9.20
CA VAL A 188 20.17 6.59 9.07
C VAL A 188 21.12 7.77 9.19
N LEU A 189 21.37 8.44 8.08
CA LEU A 189 22.23 9.62 7.98
C LEU A 189 21.42 10.90 8.21
N LEU A 190 21.85 11.75 9.15
CA LEU A 190 21.31 13.10 9.35
C LEU A 190 22.40 14.11 9.00
N SER A 191 22.25 14.83 7.89
CA SER A 191 23.29 15.75 7.36
C SER A 191 22.69 16.88 6.56
N ASP A 192 23.40 18.00 6.43
CA ASP A 192 23.05 19.06 5.47
C ASP A 192 23.54 18.74 4.04
N GLY A 193 24.17 17.59 3.82
CA GLY A 193 24.46 17.02 2.50
C GLY A 193 25.63 17.64 1.75
N LEU A 194 26.47 18.46 2.41
CA LEU A 194 27.58 19.19 1.78
C LEU A 194 28.96 18.70 2.27
N PRO A 195 29.37 17.46 1.92
CA PRO A 195 30.68 16.95 2.29
C PRO A 195 31.80 17.78 1.63
N ASN A 196 32.86 18.03 2.38
CA ASN A 196 34.04 18.77 1.93
C ASN A 196 35.36 18.02 2.22
N LEU A 197 35.27 16.84 2.84
CA LEU A 197 36.34 15.89 3.04
C LEU A 197 35.94 14.49 2.53
N ASN A 198 36.94 13.75 2.08
CA ASN A 198 36.81 12.36 1.63
C ASN A 198 38.12 11.59 1.84
N ALA A 199 38.07 10.27 1.73
CA ALA A 199 39.26 9.43 1.72
C ALA A 199 40.04 9.64 0.41
N ALA A 200 41.36 9.56 0.49
CA ALA A 200 42.23 9.54 -0.69
C ALA A 200 41.99 8.28 -1.52
N ILE A 201 42.42 8.28 -2.78
CA ILE A 201 42.40 7.08 -3.65
C ILE A 201 43.80 6.45 -3.64
N TYR A 202 43.88 5.12 -3.51
CA TYR A 202 45.14 4.38 -3.61
C TYR A 202 45.70 4.46 -5.03
N SER A 203 46.89 5.04 -5.18
CA SER A 203 47.60 5.19 -6.47
C SER A 203 46.64 5.63 -7.59
N PRO A 204 46.16 6.89 -7.57
CA PRO A 204 45.10 7.36 -8.46
C PRO A 204 45.49 7.23 -9.94
N THR A 205 44.58 6.70 -10.75
CA THR A 205 44.73 6.55 -12.21
C THR A 205 43.62 7.30 -12.92
N GLN A 206 43.73 7.48 -14.24
CA GLN A 206 42.71 8.19 -15.02
C GLN A 206 41.32 7.54 -14.92
N ALA A 207 41.26 6.21 -14.75
CA ALA A 207 40.01 5.47 -14.64
C ALA A 207 39.21 5.81 -13.36
N ASP A 208 39.86 6.37 -12.33
CA ASP A 208 39.21 6.75 -11.08
C ASP A 208 38.45 8.09 -11.16
N PHE A 209 38.54 8.79 -12.31
CA PHE A 209 37.96 10.11 -12.53
C PHE A 209 37.08 10.12 -13.77
N TYR A 210 36.12 11.05 -13.79
CA TYR A 210 35.43 11.37 -15.04
C TYR A 210 36.39 12.05 -16.02
N THR A 211 36.17 11.79 -17.31
CA THR A 211 36.88 12.47 -18.39
C THR A 211 36.10 13.70 -18.82
N GLY A 212 36.77 14.83 -19.01
CA GLY A 212 36.14 16.05 -19.50
C GLY A 212 37.14 17.06 -20.01
N SER A 213 36.66 18.11 -20.67
CA SER A 213 37.51 19.13 -21.27
C SER A 213 38.00 20.14 -20.22
N GLN A 214 37.24 20.38 -19.14
CA GLN A 214 37.64 21.27 -18.06
C GLN A 214 37.98 20.50 -16.78
N VAL A 215 38.76 21.13 -15.89
CA VAL A 215 39.14 20.53 -14.59
C VAL A 215 37.92 20.32 -13.69
N THR A 216 36.88 21.15 -13.83
CA THR A 216 35.59 21.00 -13.13
C THR A 216 34.84 19.72 -13.50
N ASP A 217 35.12 19.17 -14.69
CA ASP A 217 34.50 17.94 -15.20
C ASP A 217 35.34 16.69 -14.83
N ARG A 218 36.60 16.91 -14.44
CA ARG A 218 37.59 15.86 -14.14
C ARG A 218 37.65 15.52 -12.66
N VAL A 219 36.50 15.15 -12.11
CA VAL A 219 36.35 14.83 -10.68
C VAL A 219 36.36 13.32 -10.43
N SER A 220 36.77 12.91 -9.21
CA SER A 220 36.75 11.50 -8.82
C SER A 220 35.36 10.91 -9.00
N ARG A 221 35.27 9.69 -9.53
CA ARG A 221 33.98 9.07 -9.85
C ARG A 221 33.17 8.77 -8.58
N LYS A 222 31.86 8.63 -8.75
CA LYS A 222 30.91 8.33 -7.66
C LYS A 222 30.59 6.84 -7.51
N ASP A 223 31.16 6.00 -8.37
CA ASP A 223 30.96 4.55 -8.43
C ASP A 223 32.26 3.77 -8.16
N LEU A 224 33.22 4.40 -7.49
CA LEU A 224 34.47 3.75 -7.10
C LEU A 224 34.20 2.64 -6.10
N ALA A 225 34.82 1.47 -6.33
CA ALA A 225 34.77 0.34 -5.40
C ALA A 225 35.51 0.65 -4.09
N GLU A 226 35.09 -0.02 -3.00
CA GLU A 226 35.67 0.15 -1.66
C GLU A 226 37.20 0.02 -1.65
N SER A 227 37.75 -0.94 -2.40
CA SER A 227 39.19 -1.21 -2.46
C SER A 227 40.02 -0.06 -3.05
N ARG A 228 39.40 0.92 -3.71
CA ARG A 228 40.08 2.12 -4.22
C ARG A 228 40.33 3.17 -3.14
N PHE A 229 39.56 3.17 -2.05
CA PHE A 229 39.66 4.20 -1.02
C PHE A 229 40.73 3.86 0.04
N ASN A 230 41.64 4.82 0.27
CA ASN A 230 42.56 4.82 1.39
C ASN A 230 41.94 5.55 2.58
N TYR A 231 41.17 4.83 3.39
CA TYR A 231 40.52 5.40 4.59
C TYR A 231 41.49 5.85 5.69
N GLY A 232 42.79 5.56 5.58
CA GLY A 232 43.82 6.09 6.48
C GLY A 232 44.33 7.47 6.09
N SER A 233 43.87 8.03 4.96
CA SER A 233 44.31 9.34 4.45
C SER A 233 43.11 10.17 4.01
N THR A 234 42.94 11.34 4.63
CA THR A 234 41.85 12.28 4.31
C THR A 234 42.34 13.38 3.38
N VAL A 235 41.54 13.69 2.36
CA VAL A 235 41.71 14.79 1.41
C VAL A 235 40.41 15.60 1.32
N SER A 236 40.43 16.69 0.57
CA SER A 236 39.28 17.58 0.36
C SER A 236 38.94 17.75 -1.12
N SER A 237 37.77 18.33 -1.42
CA SER A 237 37.41 18.73 -2.79
C SER A 237 38.34 19.79 -3.41
N SER A 238 39.20 20.44 -2.62
CA SER A 238 40.25 21.34 -3.12
C SER A 238 41.55 20.63 -3.51
N THR A 239 41.67 19.34 -3.19
CA THR A 239 42.85 18.53 -3.52
C THR A 239 42.82 18.09 -4.97
N SER A 240 43.96 18.20 -5.66
CA SER A 240 44.13 17.75 -7.05
C SER A 240 45.22 16.69 -7.18
N VAL A 241 45.10 15.83 -8.17
CA VAL A 241 46.14 14.90 -8.60
C VAL A 241 46.49 15.16 -10.06
N TYR A 242 47.75 14.96 -10.42
CA TYR A 242 48.23 15.11 -11.80
C TYR A 242 48.58 13.74 -12.36
N ILE A 243 47.88 13.34 -13.41
CA ILE A 243 48.07 12.06 -14.09
C ILE A 243 48.48 12.36 -15.51
N SER A 244 49.71 11.98 -15.89
CA SER A 244 50.29 12.26 -17.20
C SER A 244 50.17 13.75 -17.61
N GLY A 245 50.45 14.66 -16.66
CA GLY A 245 50.37 16.12 -16.86
C GLY A 245 48.95 16.70 -16.84
N THR A 246 47.91 15.88 -16.74
CA THR A 246 46.51 16.32 -16.69
C THR A 246 46.03 16.43 -15.24
N GLN A 247 45.44 17.57 -14.88
CA GLN A 247 44.88 17.81 -13.55
C GLN A 247 43.50 17.16 -13.39
N TYR A 248 43.32 16.45 -12.27
CA TYR A 248 42.06 15.87 -11.80
C TYR A 248 41.80 16.31 -10.36
N ARG A 249 40.53 16.41 -9.95
CA ARG A 249 40.12 16.85 -8.60
C ARG A 249 39.39 15.75 -7.85
N TYR A 250 39.56 15.73 -6.53
CA TYR A 250 38.67 14.95 -5.69
C TYR A 250 37.28 15.60 -5.62
N SER A 251 36.24 14.78 -5.52
CA SER A 251 34.88 15.22 -5.21
C SER A 251 34.41 14.51 -3.95
N SER A 252 34.27 15.27 -2.87
CA SER A 252 33.74 14.77 -1.61
C SER A 252 32.28 14.30 -1.74
N PRO A 253 31.38 15.00 -2.47
CA PRO A 253 30.03 14.47 -2.77
C PRO A 253 30.06 13.11 -3.48
N ASN A 254 30.90 12.94 -4.51
CA ASN A 254 30.99 11.68 -5.23
C ASN A 254 31.51 10.54 -4.35
N SER A 255 32.44 10.83 -3.44
CA SER A 255 32.96 9.85 -2.49
C SER A 255 31.90 9.43 -1.46
N THR A 256 31.05 10.36 -1.02
CA THR A 256 29.88 10.06 -0.17
C THR A 256 28.87 9.18 -0.89
N ILE A 257 28.55 9.49 -2.15
CA ILE A 257 27.65 8.68 -2.99
C ILE A 257 28.21 7.26 -3.18
N ALA A 258 29.51 7.13 -3.45
CA ALA A 258 30.19 5.84 -3.57
C ALA A 258 30.07 5.02 -2.28
N GLU A 259 30.32 5.63 -1.12
CA GLU A 259 30.19 4.95 0.18
C GLU A 259 28.76 4.51 0.47
N GLY A 260 27.76 5.31 0.08
CA GLY A 260 26.36 4.95 0.17
C GLY A 260 25.98 3.77 -0.74
N ALA A 261 26.56 3.69 -1.94
CA ALA A 261 26.41 2.53 -2.82
C ALA A 261 27.09 1.28 -2.24
N ILE A 262 28.30 1.43 -1.67
CA ILE A 262 29.02 0.36 -0.98
C ILE A 262 28.18 -0.18 0.18
N ALA A 263 27.65 0.68 1.06
CA ALA A 263 26.80 0.27 2.19
C ALA A 263 25.60 -0.59 1.75
N ARG A 264 24.94 -0.20 0.66
CA ARG A 264 23.81 -0.95 0.09
C ARG A 264 24.24 -2.27 -0.55
N ALA A 265 25.43 -2.33 -1.15
CA ALA A 265 26.00 -3.58 -1.68
C ALA A 265 26.31 -4.61 -0.56
N TYR A 266 26.55 -4.16 0.67
CA TYR A 266 26.63 -5.03 1.87
C TYR A 266 25.25 -5.49 2.39
N GLY A 267 24.15 -5.09 1.74
CA GLY A 267 22.78 -5.43 2.15
C GLY A 267 22.19 -4.52 3.22
N TYR A 268 22.83 -3.38 3.53
CA TYR A 268 22.31 -2.44 4.52
C TYR A 268 21.26 -1.51 3.92
N ASN A 269 20.17 -1.27 4.66
CA ASN A 269 19.23 -0.21 4.32
C ASN A 269 19.84 1.15 4.66
N LEU A 270 19.95 2.05 3.69
CA LEU A 270 20.47 3.40 3.90
C LEU A 270 19.37 4.43 3.72
N TYR A 271 19.11 5.20 4.76
CA TYR A 271 18.18 6.33 4.77
C TYR A 271 18.99 7.62 4.96
N ALA A 272 18.59 8.70 4.30
CA ALA A 272 19.22 10.01 4.44
C ALA A 272 18.17 11.09 4.76
N ILE A 273 18.44 11.89 5.78
CA ILE A 273 17.59 12.98 6.26
C ILE A 273 18.38 14.28 6.09
N GLY A 274 17.93 15.11 5.14
CA GLY A 274 18.54 16.37 4.78
C GLY A 274 18.19 17.47 5.77
N MET A 275 19.10 17.79 6.69
CA MET A 275 18.93 18.80 7.73
C MET A 275 19.03 20.22 7.14
N TYR A 276 17.96 20.69 6.51
CA TYR A 276 17.91 21.93 5.73
C TYR A 276 19.04 22.01 4.69
N ALA A 277 19.21 20.92 3.95
CA ALA A 277 20.33 20.67 3.05
C ALA A 277 20.39 21.61 1.83
N GLY A 278 19.29 22.28 1.51
CA GLY A 278 19.14 23.05 0.27
C GLY A 278 19.27 22.16 -0.97
N THR A 279 19.22 22.76 -2.17
CA THR A 279 19.17 22.01 -3.43
C THR A 279 20.39 21.12 -3.65
N ALA A 280 21.60 21.64 -3.45
CA ALA A 280 22.85 20.92 -3.71
C ALA A 280 23.09 19.79 -2.67
N GLY A 281 22.84 20.08 -1.40
CA GLY A 281 22.95 19.08 -0.34
C GLY A 281 21.94 17.96 -0.53
N GLN A 282 20.68 18.30 -0.82
CA GLN A 282 19.63 17.30 -1.06
C GLN A 282 19.91 16.45 -2.30
N ALA A 283 20.46 17.02 -3.38
CA ALA A 283 20.86 16.25 -4.55
C ALA A 283 21.92 15.17 -4.20
N THR A 284 22.91 15.54 -3.38
CA THR A 284 23.93 14.59 -2.89
C THR A 284 23.30 13.48 -2.04
N LEU A 285 22.38 13.81 -1.15
CA LEU A 285 21.68 12.83 -0.31
C LEU A 285 20.78 11.89 -1.11
N ASN A 286 20.08 12.41 -2.13
CA ASN A 286 19.24 11.61 -3.04
C ASN A 286 20.07 10.58 -3.81
N GLU A 287 21.28 10.93 -4.24
CA GLU A 287 22.18 9.97 -4.91
C GLU A 287 22.85 9.00 -3.93
N THR A 288 23.05 9.42 -2.68
CA THR A 288 23.61 8.59 -1.60
C THR A 288 22.60 7.51 -1.16
N ALA A 289 21.33 7.89 -0.97
CA ALA A 289 20.21 7.03 -0.60
C ALA A 289 19.01 7.13 -1.58
N PRO A 290 19.14 6.68 -2.84
CA PRO A 290 18.07 6.68 -3.84
C PRO A 290 16.76 6.10 -3.32
N GLY A 291 15.67 6.86 -3.46
CA GLY A 291 14.33 6.48 -3.00
C GLY A 291 14.13 6.47 -1.47
N LYS A 292 15.18 6.74 -0.68
CA LYS A 292 15.19 6.73 0.79
C LYS A 292 15.86 8.00 1.37
N ALA A 293 15.81 9.10 0.62
CA ALA A 293 16.30 10.41 1.03
C ALA A 293 15.12 11.37 1.21
N TYR A 294 15.10 12.07 2.35
CA TYR A 294 13.99 12.92 2.78
C TYR A 294 14.53 14.28 3.23
N ALA A 295 13.79 15.36 2.95
CA ALA A 295 14.14 16.69 3.44
C ALA A 295 13.57 16.93 4.84
N SER A 296 14.32 17.62 5.73
CA SER A 296 13.89 17.89 7.11
C SER A 296 12.91 19.06 7.25
N ASP A 297 12.69 19.83 6.20
CA ASP A 297 11.69 20.91 6.14
C ASP A 297 10.30 20.43 5.70
N ALA A 298 10.21 19.17 5.25
CA ALA A 298 8.95 18.53 4.96
C ALA A 298 8.24 18.14 6.27
N ALA A 299 6.96 18.49 6.39
CA ALA A 299 6.08 17.84 7.37
C ALA A 299 6.13 16.32 7.13
N GLY A 300 6.52 15.52 8.14
CA GLY A 300 6.49 14.06 8.02
C GLY A 300 7.77 13.28 8.36
N LEU A 301 8.74 13.83 9.10
CA LEU A 301 9.79 12.95 9.67
C LEU A 301 9.18 11.86 10.56
N ASP A 302 8.08 12.15 11.26
CA ASP A 302 7.32 11.17 12.04
C ASP A 302 6.80 10.03 11.18
N SER A 303 6.23 10.32 10.01
CA SER A 303 5.73 9.27 9.11
C SER A 303 6.87 8.48 8.47
N VAL A 304 8.02 9.11 8.20
CA VAL A 304 9.24 8.41 7.78
C VAL A 304 9.76 7.49 8.88
N PHE A 305 9.79 7.95 10.14
CA PHE A 305 10.27 7.15 11.27
C PHE A 305 9.30 6.01 11.60
N GLN A 306 8.00 6.28 11.54
CA GLN A 306 6.96 5.25 11.64
C GLN A 306 7.05 4.26 10.48
N SER A 307 7.39 4.71 9.27
CA SER A 307 7.64 3.80 8.14
C SER A 307 8.87 2.95 8.36
N ILE A 308 9.97 3.51 8.87
CA ILE A 308 11.16 2.72 9.19
C ILE A 308 10.83 1.71 10.29
N ALA A 309 10.18 2.15 11.38
CA ALA A 309 9.77 1.28 12.49
C ALA A 309 8.75 0.21 12.07
N GLY A 310 7.76 0.58 11.26
CA GLY A 310 6.71 -0.31 10.75
C GLY A 310 7.19 -1.31 9.71
N GLN A 311 8.28 -0.99 8.99
CA GLN A 311 8.98 -1.91 8.10
C GLN A 311 9.84 -2.95 8.86
N LEU A 312 10.18 -2.72 10.14
CA LEU A 312 10.95 -3.69 10.93
C LEU A 312 10.08 -4.91 11.23
N GLY A 313 10.21 -5.93 10.38
CA GLY A 313 9.46 -7.18 10.51
C GLY A 313 8.03 -7.11 9.98
N SER A 314 7.63 -6.04 9.27
CA SER A 314 6.32 -6.00 8.63
C SER A 314 6.15 -7.18 7.68
N PRO A 315 5.01 -7.89 7.75
CA PRO A 315 4.77 -8.99 6.83
C PRO A 315 4.23 -8.51 5.48
N VAL A 316 3.85 -7.22 5.39
CA VAL A 316 3.40 -6.56 4.15
C VAL A 316 4.06 -5.19 4.05
N SER A 317 4.75 -4.94 2.95
CA SER A 317 5.29 -3.63 2.61
C SER A 317 5.10 -3.29 1.13
N SER A 318 4.95 -2.00 0.79
CA SER A 318 4.72 -1.53 -0.59
C SER A 318 3.51 -2.21 -1.25
N ALA A 319 2.37 -2.27 -0.55
CA ALA A 319 1.18 -2.95 -1.04
C ALA A 319 0.44 -2.13 -2.11
N SER A 320 -0.03 -2.81 -3.14
CA SER A 320 -0.92 -2.29 -4.18
C SER A 320 -1.98 -3.32 -4.52
N VAL A 321 -3.23 -2.94 -4.29
CA VAL A 321 -4.44 -3.73 -4.56
C VAL A 321 -5.09 -3.23 -5.84
N THR A 322 -5.52 -4.17 -6.68
CA THR A 322 -6.37 -3.93 -7.85
C THR A 322 -7.63 -4.78 -7.67
N ASP A 323 -8.79 -4.12 -7.66
CA ASP A 323 -10.08 -4.71 -7.33
C ASP A 323 -11.13 -4.33 -8.39
N PRO A 324 -11.26 -5.12 -9.46
CA PRO A 324 -12.27 -4.89 -10.50
C PRO A 324 -13.65 -5.32 -10.00
N MET A 325 -14.70 -4.54 -10.28
CA MET A 325 -16.08 -4.97 -10.10
C MET A 325 -16.42 -6.07 -11.13
N ASP A 326 -17.36 -6.96 -10.80
CA ASP A 326 -17.89 -7.88 -11.79
C ASP A 326 -19.03 -7.22 -12.58
N SER A 327 -19.36 -7.77 -13.74
CA SER A 327 -20.46 -7.31 -14.59
C SER A 327 -21.76 -7.23 -13.78
N GLY A 328 -22.47 -6.10 -13.89
CA GLY A 328 -23.68 -5.86 -13.11
C GLY A 328 -23.48 -5.08 -11.81
N PHE A 329 -22.25 -4.78 -11.40
CA PHE A 329 -21.97 -4.04 -10.16
C PHE A 329 -21.06 -2.84 -10.41
N ILE A 330 -21.39 -1.72 -9.75
CA ILE A 330 -20.57 -0.49 -9.79
C ILE A 330 -20.49 0.18 -8.42
N ILE A 331 -19.47 1.02 -8.24
CA ILE A 331 -19.43 2.01 -7.15
C ILE A 331 -20.13 3.29 -7.63
N ALA A 332 -21.43 3.41 -7.36
CA ALA A 332 -22.20 4.58 -7.81
C ALA A 332 -21.91 5.88 -7.04
N ASP A 333 -21.41 5.76 -5.79
CA ASP A 333 -21.01 6.90 -4.96
C ASP A 333 -19.59 6.68 -4.42
N THR A 334 -18.62 7.33 -5.06
CA THR A 334 -17.21 7.28 -4.65
C THR A 334 -16.96 7.93 -3.29
N GLY A 335 -17.89 8.76 -2.79
CA GLY A 335 -17.86 9.30 -1.43
C GLY A 335 -17.99 8.23 -0.34
N THR A 336 -18.39 7.01 -0.69
CA THR A 336 -18.46 5.86 0.23
C THR A 336 -17.11 5.18 0.43
N ILE A 337 -16.12 5.46 -0.42
CA ILE A 337 -14.79 4.84 -0.36
C ILE A 337 -14.04 5.42 0.84
N THR A 338 -13.69 4.54 1.78
CA THR A 338 -12.94 4.91 2.99
C THR A 338 -11.84 3.91 3.25
N ASN A 339 -10.65 4.39 3.62
CA ASN A 339 -9.48 3.57 3.91
C ASN A 339 -8.77 4.03 5.18
N THR A 340 -8.14 3.10 5.90
CA THR A 340 -7.38 3.43 7.12
C THR A 340 -6.05 4.13 6.84
N SER A 341 -5.38 3.78 5.74
CA SER A 341 -4.16 4.43 5.29
C SER A 341 -3.96 4.26 3.78
N GLY A 342 -2.99 5.02 3.25
CA GLY A 342 -2.69 5.00 1.83
C GLY A 342 -3.68 5.80 1.00
N THR A 343 -3.78 5.48 -0.28
CA THR A 343 -4.63 6.16 -1.26
C THR A 343 -5.46 5.15 -2.02
N ALA A 344 -6.75 5.43 -2.17
CA ALA A 344 -7.67 4.65 -2.99
C ALA A 344 -8.21 5.51 -4.14
N ASP A 345 -8.39 4.91 -5.30
CA ASP A 345 -8.86 5.59 -6.51
C ASP A 345 -9.73 4.64 -7.36
N TYR A 346 -10.86 5.14 -7.87
CA TYR A 346 -11.82 4.38 -8.66
C TYR A 346 -11.86 4.89 -10.10
N ASP A 347 -11.64 4.00 -11.05
CA ASP A 347 -11.80 4.26 -12.48
C ASP A 347 -13.19 3.77 -12.92
N ASP A 348 -14.07 4.71 -13.26
CA ASP A 348 -15.46 4.47 -13.68
C ASP A 348 -15.59 3.97 -15.13
N VAL A 349 -14.50 4.00 -15.91
CA VAL A 349 -14.47 3.44 -17.26
C VAL A 349 -14.18 1.95 -17.23
N THR A 350 -13.36 1.53 -16.28
CA THR A 350 -12.94 0.12 -16.11
C THR A 350 -13.58 -0.56 -14.92
N ASP A 351 -14.46 0.14 -14.19
CA ASP A 351 -15.07 -0.26 -12.93
C ASP A 351 -14.05 -0.91 -11.96
N THR A 352 -12.88 -0.28 -11.85
CA THR A 352 -11.75 -0.83 -11.10
C THR A 352 -11.34 0.09 -9.96
N LEU A 353 -11.35 -0.46 -8.75
CA LEU A 353 -10.85 0.20 -7.55
C LEU A 353 -9.38 -0.17 -7.33
N THR A 354 -8.53 0.82 -7.13
CA THR A 354 -7.12 0.62 -6.76
C THR A 354 -6.87 1.15 -5.34
N TRP A 355 -6.02 0.47 -4.58
CA TRP A 355 -5.65 0.90 -3.24
C TRP A 355 -4.18 0.59 -2.93
N THR A 356 -3.42 1.62 -2.56
CA THR A 356 -1.99 1.48 -2.25
C THR A 356 -1.68 1.95 -0.84
N PHE A 357 -0.91 1.18 -0.08
CA PHE A 357 -0.46 1.54 1.27
C PHE A 357 0.95 1.01 1.56
N PRO A 358 1.75 1.73 2.37
CA PRO A 358 3.18 1.42 2.50
C PRO A 358 3.48 0.22 3.42
N PHE A 359 2.68 0.00 4.46
CA PHE A 359 2.79 -1.10 5.44
C PHE A 359 1.52 -1.13 6.32
N LEU A 360 1.39 -2.16 7.17
CA LEU A 360 0.26 -2.26 8.11
C LEU A 360 0.50 -1.40 9.35
N SER A 361 -0.26 -0.32 9.50
CA SER A 361 -0.07 0.70 10.51
C SER A 361 -1.06 0.59 11.68
N GLN A 362 -2.31 0.19 11.43
CA GLN A 362 -3.35 0.13 12.48
C GLN A 362 -3.12 -1.04 13.42
N VAL A 363 -3.38 -0.83 14.72
CA VAL A 363 -3.23 -1.88 15.75
C VAL A 363 -4.56 -2.62 15.92
N LEU A 364 -4.55 -3.95 15.76
CA LEU A 364 -5.72 -4.79 16.06
C LEU A 364 -5.69 -5.26 17.52
N SER A 365 -4.75 -6.14 17.84
CA SER A 365 -4.56 -6.73 19.17
C SER A 365 -3.14 -7.27 19.29
N GLY A 366 -2.54 -7.12 20.48
CA GLY A 366 -1.12 -7.46 20.68
C GLY A 366 -0.22 -6.73 19.70
N ASP A 367 0.61 -7.48 18.96
CA ASP A 367 1.49 -6.99 17.90
C ASP A 367 0.86 -7.05 16.49
N THR A 368 -0.36 -7.60 16.34
CA THR A 368 -1.01 -7.72 15.04
C THR A 368 -1.45 -6.36 14.52
N ARG A 369 -1.11 -6.10 13.25
CA ARG A 369 -1.45 -4.87 12.54
C ARG A 369 -2.43 -5.16 11.41
N PHE A 370 -3.14 -4.12 10.97
CA PHE A 370 -4.06 -4.26 9.84
C PHE A 370 -4.21 -2.97 9.04
N GLU A 371 -4.82 -3.10 7.87
CA GLU A 371 -5.39 -2.02 7.08
C GLU A 371 -6.73 -2.46 6.49
N THR A 372 -7.65 -1.52 6.29
CA THR A 372 -8.97 -1.77 5.69
C THR A 372 -9.31 -0.73 4.62
N LEU A 373 -10.03 -1.18 3.60
CA LEU A 373 -10.71 -0.37 2.60
C LEU A 373 -12.18 -0.81 2.56
N THR A 374 -13.10 0.14 2.67
CA THR A 374 -14.54 -0.08 2.63
C THR A 374 -15.16 0.80 1.54
N TYR A 375 -16.11 0.26 0.78
CA TYR A 375 -16.86 0.97 -0.26
C TYR A 375 -18.24 0.34 -0.45
N ARG A 376 -19.13 1.01 -1.17
CA ARG A 376 -20.46 0.48 -1.48
C ARG A 376 -20.62 0.20 -2.96
N ILE A 377 -21.29 -0.92 -3.25
CA ILE A 377 -21.67 -1.30 -4.61
C ILE A 377 -23.19 -1.38 -4.73
N VAL A 378 -23.65 -1.15 -5.95
CA VAL A 378 -25.06 -1.29 -6.35
C VAL A 378 -25.16 -2.12 -7.62
N ILE A 379 -26.34 -2.69 -7.88
CA ILE A 379 -26.62 -3.36 -9.15
C ILE A 379 -26.85 -2.36 -10.30
N THR A 380 -26.59 -2.80 -11.53
CA THR A 380 -26.89 -2.10 -12.79
C THR A 380 -27.85 -2.88 -13.67
N ASP A 381 -28.34 -2.27 -14.76
CA ASP A 381 -29.30 -2.90 -15.67
C ASP A 381 -28.77 -4.18 -16.35
N ASP A 382 -27.45 -4.31 -16.52
CA ASP A 382 -26.79 -5.48 -17.10
C ASP A 382 -26.56 -6.63 -16.11
N THR A 383 -26.95 -6.47 -14.83
CA THR A 383 -26.82 -7.52 -13.80
C THR A 383 -27.43 -8.84 -14.30
N PRO A 384 -26.70 -9.96 -14.29
CA PRO A 384 -27.26 -11.25 -14.70
C PRO A 384 -28.51 -11.60 -13.88
N VAL A 385 -29.56 -12.05 -14.56
CA VAL A 385 -30.75 -12.58 -13.87
C VAL A 385 -30.40 -13.97 -13.38
N VAL A 386 -30.55 -14.16 -12.07
CA VAL A 386 -30.38 -15.43 -11.36
C VAL A 386 -31.73 -15.82 -10.75
N SER A 387 -32.00 -17.11 -10.65
CA SER A 387 -33.28 -17.65 -10.17
C SER A 387 -33.05 -18.45 -8.89
N GLY A 388 -33.91 -18.29 -7.88
CA GLY A 388 -33.75 -18.96 -6.58
C GLY A 388 -32.56 -18.39 -5.79
N ILE A 389 -31.89 -19.24 -5.00
CA ILE A 389 -30.80 -18.87 -4.07
C ILE A 389 -29.43 -18.63 -4.74
N ASP A 390 -29.39 -18.46 -6.06
CA ASP A 390 -28.15 -18.33 -6.82
C ASP A 390 -27.51 -16.96 -6.53
N THR A 391 -26.25 -16.98 -6.07
CA THR A 391 -25.53 -15.75 -5.73
C THR A 391 -24.59 -15.32 -6.85
N LEU A 392 -24.42 -14.00 -7.00
CA LEU A 392 -23.50 -13.39 -7.94
C LEU A 392 -22.23 -12.92 -7.24
N PRO A 393 -21.03 -13.17 -7.80
CA PRO A 393 -19.81 -12.52 -7.33
C PRO A 393 -19.93 -11.00 -7.50
N THR A 394 -19.44 -10.25 -6.51
CA THR A 394 -19.47 -8.78 -6.56
C THR A 394 -18.33 -8.18 -7.38
N ASN A 395 -17.27 -8.95 -7.58
CA ASN A 395 -16.00 -8.52 -8.13
C ASN A 395 -15.38 -9.61 -8.99
N ASP A 396 -14.61 -9.20 -9.99
CA ASP A 396 -13.61 -10.08 -10.58
C ASP A 396 -12.44 -10.28 -9.57
N VAL A 397 -11.38 -10.97 -9.99
CA VAL A 397 -10.23 -11.28 -9.14
C VAL A 397 -9.58 -10.00 -8.60
N ALA A 398 -9.80 -9.75 -7.31
CA ALA A 398 -9.10 -8.72 -6.55
C ALA A 398 -7.72 -9.24 -6.11
N ALA A 399 -6.64 -8.58 -6.52
CA ALA A 399 -5.28 -9.02 -6.23
C ALA A 399 -4.47 -7.94 -5.50
N MET A 400 -3.59 -8.37 -4.59
CA MET A 400 -2.63 -7.52 -3.91
C MET A 400 -1.21 -7.93 -4.27
N SER A 401 -0.46 -6.98 -4.83
CA SER A 401 0.99 -7.07 -4.93
C SER A 401 1.64 -6.41 -3.71
N PHE A 402 2.67 -7.02 -3.14
CA PHE A 402 3.38 -6.50 -1.97
C PHE A 402 4.78 -7.12 -1.84
N THR A 403 5.60 -6.59 -0.94
CA THR A 403 6.85 -7.20 -0.50
C THR A 403 6.63 -7.85 0.87
N ASP A 404 6.89 -9.16 0.97
CA ASP A 404 6.70 -9.93 2.18
C ASP A 404 7.84 -9.76 3.21
N VAL A 405 7.73 -10.45 4.34
CA VAL A 405 8.66 -10.32 5.48
C VAL A 405 10.11 -10.74 5.14
N ASP A 406 10.26 -11.66 4.19
CA ASP A 406 11.56 -12.13 3.71
C ASP A 406 12.17 -11.16 2.69
N GLY A 407 11.40 -10.17 2.23
CA GLY A 407 11.81 -9.18 1.24
C GLY A 407 11.53 -9.61 -0.20
N ASN A 408 10.72 -10.64 -0.41
CA ASN A 408 10.33 -11.10 -1.74
C ASN A 408 9.08 -10.36 -2.21
N SER A 409 9.02 -10.05 -3.51
CA SER A 409 7.77 -9.59 -4.12
C SER A 409 6.78 -10.74 -4.23
N ALA A 410 5.55 -10.50 -3.78
CA ALA A 410 4.46 -11.46 -3.72
C ALA A 410 3.19 -10.89 -4.37
N LEU A 411 2.37 -11.80 -4.89
CA LEU A 411 1.04 -11.49 -5.44
C LEU A 411 0.05 -12.52 -4.90
N ASN A 412 -0.99 -12.04 -4.20
CA ASN A 412 -2.02 -12.90 -3.61
C ASN A 412 -3.41 -12.31 -3.90
N ASN A 413 -4.40 -13.18 -4.10
CA ASN A 413 -5.77 -12.77 -4.36
C ASN A 413 -6.59 -12.68 -3.07
N PHE A 414 -7.53 -11.75 -3.02
CA PHE A 414 -8.57 -11.78 -1.99
C PHE A 414 -9.63 -12.84 -2.33
N PRO A 415 -10.36 -13.36 -1.33
CA PRO A 415 -11.60 -14.06 -1.57
C PRO A 415 -12.60 -13.19 -2.34
N ILE A 416 -13.45 -13.80 -3.17
CA ILE A 416 -14.51 -13.10 -3.90
C ILE A 416 -15.82 -13.29 -3.13
N PRO A 417 -16.40 -12.24 -2.53
CA PRO A 417 -17.70 -12.37 -1.89
C PRO A 417 -18.79 -12.50 -2.96
N GLN A 418 -19.87 -13.17 -2.58
CA GLN A 418 -21.06 -13.31 -3.42
C GLN A 418 -22.26 -12.69 -2.71
N VAL A 419 -23.17 -12.14 -3.50
CA VAL A 419 -24.38 -11.48 -3.03
C VAL A 419 -25.58 -12.01 -3.78
N ASP A 420 -26.74 -11.71 -3.25
CA ASP A 420 -28.02 -12.19 -3.73
C ASP A 420 -28.90 -11.02 -4.15
N PRO A 421 -28.89 -10.61 -5.43
CA PRO A 421 -29.72 -9.50 -5.89
C PRO A 421 -31.20 -9.83 -5.87
N VAL A 422 -32.02 -8.82 -5.56
CA VAL A 422 -33.47 -8.89 -5.59
C VAL A 422 -33.98 -8.21 -6.85
N PHE A 423 -34.73 -8.96 -7.66
CA PHE A 423 -35.34 -8.46 -8.89
C PHE A 423 -36.86 -8.38 -8.74
N VAL A 424 -37.48 -7.43 -9.45
CA VAL A 424 -38.94 -7.37 -9.58
C VAL A 424 -39.30 -7.75 -11.00
N THR A 425 -40.14 -8.75 -11.19
CA THR A 425 -40.63 -9.15 -12.51
C THR A 425 -42.00 -8.51 -12.77
N LEU A 426 -42.16 -7.96 -13.97
CA LEU A 426 -43.40 -7.37 -14.45
C LEU A 426 -43.82 -8.10 -15.72
N ASP A 427 -45.02 -8.66 -15.69
CA ASP A 427 -45.66 -9.26 -16.85
C ASP A 427 -47.07 -8.68 -17.04
N LYS A 428 -47.39 -8.34 -18.29
CA LYS A 428 -48.61 -7.63 -18.66
C LYS A 428 -49.43 -8.53 -19.56
N ILE A 429 -50.69 -8.78 -19.19
CA ILE A 429 -51.61 -9.60 -19.97
C ILE A 429 -52.87 -8.77 -20.25
N LEU A 430 -53.22 -8.66 -21.54
CA LEU A 430 -54.49 -8.10 -21.98
C LEU A 430 -55.47 -9.25 -22.22
N LEU A 431 -56.69 -9.15 -21.69
CA LEU A 431 -57.71 -10.19 -21.81
C LEU A 431 -58.90 -9.69 -22.64
N ASP A 432 -59.49 -10.58 -23.45
CA ASP A 432 -60.76 -10.31 -24.12
C ASP A 432 -61.97 -10.41 -23.16
N VAL A 433 -63.17 -10.24 -23.71
CA VAL A 433 -64.43 -10.35 -22.94
C VAL A 433 -64.71 -11.76 -22.38
N ASN A 434 -64.00 -12.78 -22.86
CA ASN A 434 -64.11 -14.17 -22.40
C ASN A 434 -63.00 -14.53 -21.39
N GLY A 435 -62.02 -13.64 -21.19
CA GLY A 435 -60.88 -13.87 -20.32
C GLY A 435 -59.69 -14.53 -21.01
N ASP A 436 -59.67 -14.56 -22.35
CA ASP A 436 -58.57 -15.13 -23.13
C ASP A 436 -57.48 -14.05 -23.42
N PRO A 437 -56.17 -14.38 -23.37
CA PRO A 437 -55.10 -13.45 -23.71
C PRO A 437 -55.21 -12.93 -25.14
N VAL A 438 -54.99 -11.63 -25.32
CA VAL A 438 -54.99 -10.95 -26.62
C VAL A 438 -53.71 -10.15 -26.80
N ASP A 439 -53.11 -10.30 -27.98
CA ASP A 439 -51.94 -9.53 -28.37
C ASP A 439 -52.27 -8.04 -28.51
N SER A 440 -51.37 -7.17 -28.05
CA SER A 440 -51.46 -5.73 -28.28
C SER A 440 -50.08 -5.10 -28.41
N THR A 441 -49.97 -4.11 -29.29
CA THR A 441 -48.78 -3.27 -29.44
C THR A 441 -48.90 -1.93 -28.71
N GLU A 442 -50.05 -1.66 -28.11
CA GLU A 442 -50.26 -0.45 -27.31
C GLU A 442 -49.52 -0.59 -25.97
N PRO A 443 -48.62 0.37 -25.63
CA PRO A 443 -47.89 0.33 -24.38
C PRO A 443 -48.77 0.79 -23.21
N PHE A 444 -48.71 0.04 -22.12
CA PHE A 444 -49.23 0.43 -20.81
C PHE A 444 -48.11 1.04 -19.99
N THR A 445 -48.43 2.06 -19.20
CA THR A 445 -47.47 2.67 -18.27
C THR A 445 -47.69 2.14 -16.87
N VAL A 446 -46.66 1.49 -16.31
CA VAL A 446 -46.66 0.98 -14.94
C VAL A 446 -45.61 1.74 -14.13
N ASP A 447 -46.05 2.48 -13.11
CA ASP A 447 -45.16 3.05 -12.10
C ASP A 447 -44.74 1.96 -11.12
N ILE A 448 -43.43 1.79 -10.96
CA ILE A 448 -42.85 0.88 -9.98
C ILE A 448 -41.90 1.67 -9.08
N GLY A 449 -42.37 2.04 -7.89
CA GLY A 449 -41.59 2.80 -6.93
C GLY A 449 -41.11 4.14 -7.48
N GLY A 450 -42.02 4.91 -8.12
CA GLY A 450 -41.76 6.26 -8.63
C GLY A 450 -40.99 6.30 -9.95
N THR A 451 -41.01 5.23 -10.73
CA THR A 451 -40.39 5.14 -12.06
C THR A 451 -41.36 4.49 -13.03
N ASP A 452 -41.67 5.23 -14.11
CA ASP A 452 -42.56 4.74 -15.16
C ASP A 452 -41.87 3.73 -16.07
N HIS A 453 -42.56 2.62 -16.31
CA HIS A 453 -42.14 1.57 -17.22
C HIS A 453 -43.21 1.32 -18.26
N ALA A 454 -42.90 1.59 -19.52
CA ALA A 454 -43.71 1.14 -20.65
C ALA A 454 -43.57 -0.38 -20.83
N VAL A 455 -44.70 -1.08 -20.93
CA VAL A 455 -44.81 -2.52 -21.22
C VAL A 455 -45.98 -2.80 -22.15
N THR A 456 -45.80 -3.70 -23.12
CA THR A 456 -46.88 -4.23 -23.97
C THR A 456 -47.23 -5.66 -23.56
N PRO A 457 -48.46 -6.15 -23.83
CA PRO A 457 -48.82 -7.55 -23.60
C PRO A 457 -47.99 -8.57 -24.38
N ASN A 458 -47.29 -8.12 -25.43
CA ASN A 458 -46.44 -8.96 -26.26
C ASN A 458 -44.97 -8.91 -25.82
N ASP A 459 -44.62 -8.08 -24.84
CA ASP A 459 -43.25 -7.97 -24.36
C ASP A 459 -42.87 -9.22 -23.56
N PRO A 460 -41.60 -9.66 -23.62
CA PRO A 460 -41.11 -10.61 -22.64
C PRO A 460 -41.20 -10.01 -21.23
N ILE A 461 -41.27 -10.88 -20.21
CA ILE A 461 -41.27 -10.49 -18.80
C ILE A 461 -40.15 -9.47 -18.55
N LYS A 462 -40.52 -8.30 -18.05
CA LYS A 462 -39.60 -7.21 -17.76
C LYS A 462 -39.02 -7.41 -16.37
N VAL A 463 -37.70 -7.43 -16.27
CA VAL A 463 -36.98 -7.57 -14.99
C VAL A 463 -36.45 -6.21 -14.56
N ILE A 464 -36.96 -5.69 -13.46
CA ILE A 464 -36.56 -4.41 -12.88
C ILE A 464 -35.38 -4.64 -11.94
N LYS A 465 -34.27 -3.95 -12.23
CA LYS A 465 -33.01 -4.00 -11.52
C LYS A 465 -32.70 -2.60 -11.01
N LYS A 466 -32.88 -2.38 -9.71
CA LYS A 466 -32.50 -1.12 -9.08
C LYS A 466 -32.24 -1.29 -7.59
N VAL A 467 -31.73 -0.22 -6.98
CA VAL A 467 -31.66 -0.09 -5.53
C VAL A 467 -33.01 0.31 -4.98
N TRP A 468 -33.45 -0.34 -3.90
CA TRP A 468 -34.71 -0.03 -3.22
C TRP A 468 -34.47 0.41 -1.79
N THR A 469 -35.42 1.16 -1.23
CA THR A 469 -35.55 1.24 0.23
C THR A 469 -36.25 -0.02 0.73
N VAL A 470 -35.81 -0.56 1.87
CA VAL A 470 -36.50 -1.68 2.51
C VAL A 470 -37.92 -1.25 2.91
N GLY A 471 -38.90 -2.12 2.67
CA GLY A 471 -40.30 -1.90 3.02
C GLY A 471 -41.26 -2.06 1.83
N GLU A 472 -42.48 -1.59 2.03
CA GLU A 472 -43.56 -1.73 1.05
C GLU A 472 -43.48 -0.65 -0.05
N HIS A 473 -43.65 -1.07 -1.30
CA HIS A 473 -43.74 -0.21 -2.48
C HIS A 473 -45.02 -0.51 -3.24
N ASP A 474 -45.65 0.54 -3.74
CA ASP A 474 -46.79 0.42 -4.64
C ASP A 474 -46.29 0.24 -6.08
N VAL A 475 -46.97 -0.66 -6.80
CA VAL A 475 -46.86 -0.85 -8.25
C VAL A 475 -48.22 -0.52 -8.83
N SER A 476 -48.29 0.53 -9.65
CA SER A 476 -49.56 1.03 -10.16
C SER A 476 -49.55 1.27 -11.65
N GLU A 477 -50.66 0.93 -12.31
CA GLU A 477 -50.89 1.23 -13.72
C GLU A 477 -51.57 2.60 -13.86
N ASP A 478 -51.15 3.39 -14.85
CA ASP A 478 -51.76 4.69 -15.14
C ASP A 478 -53.24 4.53 -15.54
N PRO A 479 -54.19 5.12 -14.79
CA PRO A 479 -55.62 4.99 -15.06
C PRO A 479 -56.11 5.74 -16.30
N SER A 480 -55.25 6.46 -17.02
CA SER A 480 -55.60 7.17 -18.26
C SER A 480 -55.64 6.29 -19.51
N ASP A 481 -55.22 5.02 -19.41
CA ASP A 481 -55.35 4.03 -20.48
C ASP A 481 -56.84 3.57 -20.66
N PRO A 482 -57.29 3.21 -21.88
CA PRO A 482 -58.71 2.97 -22.18
C PRO A 482 -59.33 1.83 -21.36
N PRO A 483 -60.67 1.72 -21.27
CA PRO A 483 -61.35 0.70 -20.47
C PRO A 483 -61.18 -0.70 -21.09
N TYR A 484 -60.08 -1.36 -20.79
CA TYR A 484 -59.79 -2.75 -21.10
C TYR A 484 -59.86 -3.62 -19.83
N ILE A 485 -60.14 -4.92 -19.99
CA ILE A 485 -59.92 -5.89 -18.91
C ILE A 485 -58.43 -6.26 -18.97
N THR A 486 -57.61 -5.61 -18.14
CA THR A 486 -56.18 -5.89 -18.05
C THR A 486 -55.86 -6.67 -16.79
N SER A 487 -54.82 -7.50 -16.85
CA SER A 487 -54.20 -8.12 -15.67
C SER A 487 -52.71 -7.83 -15.70
N MET A 488 -52.17 -7.34 -14.60
CA MET A 488 -50.73 -7.29 -14.38
C MET A 488 -50.35 -8.33 -13.35
N THR A 489 -49.26 -9.04 -13.60
CA THR A 489 -48.61 -9.86 -12.57
C THR A 489 -47.29 -9.22 -12.20
N VAL A 490 -47.11 -8.99 -10.90
CA VAL A 490 -45.85 -8.51 -10.33
C VAL A 490 -45.32 -9.63 -9.49
N ASN A 491 -44.11 -10.10 -9.78
CA ASN A 491 -43.58 -11.28 -9.12
C ASN A 491 -44.58 -12.45 -9.20
N GLY A 492 -45.21 -12.67 -10.36
CA GLY A 492 -46.13 -13.78 -10.62
C GLY A 492 -47.45 -13.72 -9.83
N LEU A 493 -47.64 -12.68 -9.01
CA LEU A 493 -48.87 -12.45 -8.26
C LEU A 493 -49.80 -11.53 -9.06
N PRO A 494 -51.03 -11.96 -9.37
CA PRO A 494 -51.97 -11.16 -10.13
C PRO A 494 -52.50 -9.98 -9.30
N ALA A 495 -52.71 -8.84 -9.97
CA ALA A 495 -53.27 -7.63 -9.35
C ALA A 495 -54.74 -7.74 -8.90
N GLY A 496 -55.40 -8.87 -9.15
CA GLY A 496 -56.75 -9.15 -8.63
C GLY A 496 -57.83 -8.15 -9.05
N GLY A 497 -57.61 -7.40 -10.15
CA GLY A 497 -58.51 -6.32 -10.61
C GLY A 497 -58.32 -4.98 -9.89
N SER A 498 -57.29 -4.84 -9.05
CA SER A 498 -56.84 -3.57 -8.49
C SER A 498 -55.85 -2.90 -9.43
N PRO A 499 -55.92 -1.57 -9.66
CA PRO A 499 -54.91 -0.84 -10.43
C PRO A 499 -53.57 -0.73 -9.68
N THR A 500 -53.48 -1.26 -8.45
CA THR A 500 -52.29 -1.20 -7.60
C THR A 500 -52.01 -2.55 -6.94
N VAL A 501 -50.75 -3.00 -7.02
CA VAL A 501 -50.17 -4.15 -6.32
C VAL A 501 -49.12 -3.65 -5.33
N LYS A 502 -49.01 -4.30 -4.17
CA LYS A 502 -47.99 -4.00 -3.17
C LYS A 502 -46.90 -5.05 -3.21
N ILE A 503 -45.66 -4.60 -3.32
CA ILE A 503 -44.48 -5.45 -3.16
C ILE A 503 -43.74 -5.06 -1.89
N ASN A 504 -43.27 -6.05 -1.14
CA ASN A 504 -42.44 -5.81 0.04
C ASN A 504 -41.00 -6.11 -0.33
N MET A 505 -40.12 -5.13 -0.19
CA MET A 505 -38.71 -5.26 -0.54
C MET A 505 -37.88 -5.54 0.70
N SER A 506 -37.19 -6.68 0.71
CA SER A 506 -36.26 -7.07 1.76
C SER A 506 -35.00 -7.70 1.18
N GLN A 507 -33.84 -7.46 1.82
CA GLN A 507 -32.60 -8.13 1.42
C GLN A 507 -32.54 -9.51 2.08
N GLY A 508 -32.32 -10.57 1.29
CA GLY A 508 -32.23 -11.95 1.78
C GLY A 508 -33.57 -12.54 2.27
N GLY A 509 -34.70 -11.94 1.89
CA GLY A 509 -36.04 -12.50 2.09
C GLY A 509 -36.41 -13.51 0.99
N PRO A 510 -37.53 -14.24 1.15
CA PRO A 510 -38.04 -15.21 0.17
C PRO A 510 -38.60 -14.58 -1.12
N ASP A 511 -38.31 -13.31 -1.41
CA ASP A 511 -38.85 -12.51 -2.52
C ASP A 511 -38.30 -12.96 -3.90
N GLN A 512 -37.82 -14.20 -4.02
CA GLN A 512 -36.97 -14.72 -5.11
C GLN A 512 -37.64 -15.71 -6.07
N ASP A 513 -38.83 -16.22 -5.78
CA ASP A 513 -39.36 -17.35 -6.53
C ASP A 513 -40.43 -16.94 -7.54
N VAL A 514 -39.99 -16.28 -8.62
CA VAL A 514 -40.83 -16.07 -9.79
C VAL A 514 -39.98 -16.12 -11.05
N VAL A 515 -39.64 -17.34 -11.45
CA VAL A 515 -39.48 -17.69 -12.85
C VAL A 515 -40.59 -18.66 -13.22
#